data_AF-A0A6B2UJ96-F1
#
_entry.id   AF-A0A6B2UJ96-F1
#
_cell.length_a   1.000
_cell.length_b   1.000
_cell.length_c   1.000
_cell.angle_alpha   90.00
_cell.angle_beta   90.00
_cell.angle_gamma   90.00
#
_symmetry.space_group_name_H-M   'P 1'
#
loop_
_entity.id
_entity.type
_entity.pdbx_description
1 polymer ?
#
loop_
_entity_poly.entity_id
_entity_poly.type
_entity_poly.pdbx_seq_one_letter_code
_entity_poly.pdbx_strand_id
1 'polypeptide(L)'
;MTRDGIVYNVDPAVMDDSVKQTYATAEDVQAHLSELKNYVIGLEDAWRGIAAARFQELMQDWDANAQKLHQALVAIGDGLGGTSDNYQRAEHAAQANVSRIALPPARLN
;
A
#
# COMPACT_ATOMS: atom_id res chain seq x y z
N MET A 1 7.19 3.86 18.43
CA MET A 1 8.21 3.01 19.10
C MET A 1 9.52 3.77 19.08
N THR A 2 10.10 4.06 20.25
CA THR A 2 11.39 4.74 20.36
C THR A 2 12.48 3.68 20.40
N ARG A 3 13.26 3.57 19.32
CA ARG A 3 14.57 2.95 19.37
C ARG A 3 15.57 4.11 19.25
N ASP A 4 16.40 4.30 20.28
CA ASP A 4 17.50 5.27 20.34
C ASP A 4 17.16 6.76 20.58
N GLY A 5 16.05 7.06 21.25
CA GLY A 5 15.77 8.43 21.74
C GLY A 5 15.32 9.44 20.69
N ILE A 6 15.15 9.02 19.44
CA ILE A 6 14.53 9.83 18.38
C ILE A 6 13.04 9.52 18.34
N VAL A 7 12.20 10.54 18.53
CA VAL A 7 10.78 10.46 18.18
C VAL A 7 10.72 10.36 16.66
N TYR A 8 10.43 9.17 16.13
CA TYR A 8 10.03 9.03 14.74
C TYR A 8 8.68 9.71 14.57
N ASN A 9 8.72 11.01 14.26
CA ASN A 9 7.57 11.75 13.80
C ASN A 9 7.40 11.43 12.32
N VAL A 10 6.67 10.35 12.01
CA VAL A 10 6.20 10.14 10.64
C VAL A 10 5.16 11.22 10.42
N ASP A 11 5.45 12.16 9.50
CA ASP A 11 4.50 13.19 9.13
C ASP A 11 3.23 12.52 8.56
N PRO A 12 2.05 12.71 9.18
CA PRO A 12 0.81 12.11 8.69
C PRO A 12 0.50 12.45 7.23
N ALA A 13 0.90 13.63 6.76
CA ALA A 13 0.72 14.02 5.36
C ALA A 13 1.58 13.17 4.42
N VAL A 14 2.85 12.94 4.78
CA VAL A 14 3.76 12.06 4.01
C VAL A 14 3.24 10.63 3.98
N MET A 15 2.64 10.16 5.07
CA MET A 15 2.05 8.82 5.13
C MET A 15 0.81 8.69 4.24
N ASP A 16 -0.10 9.66 4.26
CA ASP A 16 -1.29 9.70 3.41
C ASP A 16 -0.92 9.74 1.92
N ASP A 17 0.06 10.56 1.55
CA ASP A 17 0.58 10.62 0.18
C ASP A 17 1.23 9.29 -0.23
N SER A 18 1.96 8.64 0.68
CA SER A 18 2.58 7.32 0.43
C SER A 18 1.54 6.22 0.20
N VAL A 19 0.43 6.26 0.93
CA VAL A 19 -0.70 5.33 0.75
C VAL A 19 -1.33 5.53 -0.64
N LYS A 20 -1.65 6.78 -1.01
CA LYS A 20 -2.21 7.10 -2.33
C LYS A 20 -1.26 6.67 -3.45
N GLN A 21 0.03 6.95 -3.31
CA GLN A 21 1.04 6.57 -4.28
C GLN A 21 1.15 5.04 -4.43
N THR A 22 0.99 4.29 -3.33
CA THR A 22 1.01 2.83 -3.36
C THR A 22 -0.16 2.27 -4.17
N TYR A 23 -1.39 2.77 -3.95
CA TYR A 23 -2.55 2.35 -4.74
C TYR A 23 -2.43 2.76 -6.20
N ALA A 24 -1.99 3.99 -6.50
CA ALA A 24 -1.75 4.44 -7.87
C ALA A 24 -0.73 3.53 -8.60
N THR A 25 0.35 3.18 -7.91
CA THR A 25 1.35 2.24 -8.46
C THR A 25 0.76 0.85 -8.69
N ALA A 26 -0.14 0.38 -7.82
CA ALA A 26 -0.84 -0.90 -8.00
C ALA A 26 -1.73 -0.90 -9.25
N GLU A 27 -2.40 0.22 -9.54
CA GLU A 27 -3.20 0.40 -10.76
C GLU A 27 -2.32 0.45 -12.02
N ASP A 28 -1.21 1.19 -11.99
CA ASP A 28 -0.25 1.28 -13.10
C ASP A 28 0.36 -0.09 -13.43
N VAL A 29 0.74 -0.86 -12.40
CA VAL A 29 1.24 -2.24 -12.58
C VAL A 29 0.18 -3.11 -13.23
N GLN A 30 -1.09 -3.02 -12.79
CA GLN A 30 -2.19 -3.79 -13.38
C GLN A 30 -2.44 -3.42 -14.85
N ALA A 31 -2.31 -2.14 -15.21
CA ALA A 31 -2.40 -1.68 -16.58
C ALA A 31 -1.29 -2.27 -17.46
N HIS A 32 -0.03 -2.21 -17.02
CA HIS A 32 1.11 -2.79 -17.76
C HIS A 32 1.00 -4.31 -17.91
N LEU A 33 0.54 -5.02 -16.87
CA LEU A 33 0.30 -6.46 -16.95
C LEU A 33 -0.81 -6.79 -17.96
N SER A 34 -1.86 -5.97 -18.03
CA SER A 34 -2.94 -6.14 -19.01
C SER A 34 -2.46 -5.90 -20.43
N GLU A 35 -1.62 -4.88 -20.64
CA GLU A 35 -1.00 -4.60 -21.94
C GLU A 35 -0.12 -5.77 -22.41
N LEU A 36 0.76 -6.28 -21.53
CA LEU A 36 1.61 -7.42 -21.84
C LEU A 36 0.78 -8.69 -22.12
N LYS A 37 -0.29 -8.94 -21.36
CA LYS A 37 -1.23 -10.04 -21.62
C LYS A 37 -1.81 -9.94 -23.03
N ASN A 38 -2.30 -8.77 -23.41
CA ASN A 38 -2.91 -8.54 -24.72
C ASN A 38 -1.90 -8.75 -25.87
N TYR A 39 -0.67 -8.27 -25.68
CA TYR A 39 0.41 -8.52 -26.64
C TYR A 39 0.68 -10.01 -26.83
N VAL A 40 0.80 -10.77 -25.73
CA VAL A 40 1.06 -12.22 -25.77
C VAL A 40 -0.09 -12.99 -26.41
N ILE A 41 -1.34 -12.63 -26.10
CA ILE A 41 -2.52 -13.22 -26.76
C ILE A 41 -2.54 -12.90 -28.26
N GLY A 42 -2.09 -11.71 -28.67
CA GLY A 42 -1.95 -11.37 -30.09
C GLY A 42 -0.98 -12.27 -30.86
N LEU A 43 -0.09 -12.97 -30.16
CA LEU A 43 0.84 -13.93 -30.75
C LEU A 43 0.29 -15.38 -30.76
N GLU A 44 -0.95 -15.61 -30.32
CA GLU A 44 -1.57 -16.94 -30.21
C GLU A 44 -1.54 -17.72 -31.53
N ASP A 45 -1.65 -17.02 -32.67
CA ASP A 45 -1.58 -17.63 -34.01
C ASP A 45 -0.28 -18.38 -34.27
N ALA A 46 0.82 -18.01 -33.59
CA ALA A 46 2.11 -18.71 -33.70
C ALA A 46 2.17 -20.02 -32.89
N TRP A 47 1.19 -20.28 -32.00
CA TRP A 47 1.22 -21.39 -31.03
C TRP A 47 0.19 -22.49 -31.33
N ARG A 48 -0.40 -22.50 -32.54
CA ARG A 48 -1.42 -23.47 -32.98
C ARG A 48 -0.90 -24.93 -32.91
N GLY A 49 -1.76 -25.87 -32.50
CA GLY A 49 -1.45 -27.30 -32.40
C GLY A 49 -1.22 -27.78 -30.96
N ILE A 50 -0.36 -28.78 -30.75
CA ILE A 50 -0.06 -29.35 -29.41
C ILE A 50 0.48 -28.27 -28.44
N ALA A 51 1.10 -27.21 -28.96
CA ALA A 51 1.60 -26.08 -28.17
C ALA A 51 0.47 -25.19 -27.58
N ALA A 52 -0.76 -25.26 -28.10
CA ALA A 52 -1.87 -24.43 -27.63
C ALA A 52 -2.29 -24.77 -26.19
N ALA A 53 -2.25 -26.05 -25.79
CA ALA A 53 -2.55 -26.45 -24.42
C ALA A 53 -1.52 -25.88 -23.42
N ARG A 54 -0.24 -25.91 -23.78
CA ARG A 54 0.83 -25.33 -22.95
C ARG A 54 0.74 -23.80 -22.88
N PHE A 55 0.35 -23.16 -23.97
CA PHE A 55 0.06 -21.73 -23.95
C PHE A 55 -1.07 -21.38 -22.98
N GLN A 56 -2.17 -22.14 -23.01
CA GLN A 56 -3.29 -21.93 -22.08
C GLN A 56 -2.90 -22.10 -20.61
N GLU A 57 -2.07 -23.10 -20.29
CA GLU A 57 -1.51 -23.28 -18.94
C GLU A 57 -0.67 -22.05 -18.53
N LEU A 58 0.21 -21.57 -19.40
CA LEU A 58 1.02 -20.37 -19.15
C LEU A 58 0.16 -19.11 -18.94
N MET A 59 -0.93 -18.97 -19.69
CA MET A 59 -1.85 -17.83 -19.54
C MET A 59 -2.68 -17.92 -18.25
N GLN A 60 -2.99 -19.12 -17.75
CA GLN A 60 -3.57 -19.30 -16.42
C GLN A 60 -2.58 -18.92 -15.31
N ASP A 61 -1.34 -19.38 -15.42
CA ASP A 61 -0.28 -19.02 -14.47
C ASP A 61 -0.02 -17.52 -14.46
N TRP A 62 -0.04 -16.89 -15.65
CA TRP A 62 0.04 -15.44 -15.80
C TRP A 62 -1.05 -14.73 -14.98
N ASP A 63 -2.32 -15.10 -15.18
CA ASP A 63 -3.45 -14.47 -14.48
C ASP A 63 -3.34 -14.64 -12.96
N ALA A 64 -2.98 -15.84 -12.50
CA ALA A 64 -2.79 -16.11 -11.08
C ALA A 64 -1.66 -15.26 -10.48
N ASN A 65 -0.54 -15.08 -11.19
CA ASN A 65 0.59 -14.30 -10.71
C ASN A 65 0.33 -12.80 -10.74
N ALA A 66 -0.34 -12.30 -11.79
CA ALA A 66 -0.76 -10.90 -11.88
C ALA A 66 -1.71 -10.54 -10.72
N GLN A 67 -2.69 -11.39 -10.44
CA GLN A 67 -3.61 -11.19 -9.31
C GLN A 67 -2.88 -11.18 -7.97
N LYS A 68 -1.93 -12.10 -7.74
CA LYS A 68 -1.13 -12.14 -6.50
C LYS A 68 -0.32 -10.86 -6.31
N LEU A 69 0.30 -10.35 -7.37
CA LEU A 69 1.06 -9.10 -7.31
C LEU A 69 0.17 -7.92 -6.96
N HIS A 70 -0.99 -7.79 -7.62
CA HIS A 70 -1.95 -6.73 -7.31
C HIS A 70 -2.41 -6.80 -5.85
N GLN A 71 -2.78 -8.00 -5.36
CA GLN A 71 -3.16 -8.20 -3.96
C GLN A 71 -2.06 -7.82 -2.97
N ALA A 72 -0.79 -8.14 -3.28
CA ALA A 72 0.33 -7.76 -2.44
C ALA A 72 0.50 -6.23 -2.36
N LEU A 73 0.36 -5.52 -3.48
CA LEU A 73 0.46 -4.06 -3.51
C LEU A 73 -0.69 -3.38 -2.76
N VAL A 74 -1.93 -3.88 -2.91
CA VAL A 74 -3.09 -3.41 -2.14
C VAL A 74 -2.88 -3.65 -0.64
N ALA A 75 -2.42 -4.84 -0.24
CA ALA A 75 -2.16 -5.15 1.17
C ALA A 75 -1.07 -4.25 1.79
N ILE A 76 -0.06 -3.85 1.00
CA ILE A 76 0.94 -2.86 1.43
C ILE A 76 0.26 -1.50 1.66
N GLY A 77 -0.59 -1.06 0.72
CA GLY A 77 -1.37 0.18 0.85
C GLY A 77 -2.23 0.19 2.12
N ASP A 78 -2.96 -0.89 2.35
CA ASP A 78 -3.81 -1.08 3.54
C ASP A 78 -3.00 -1.04 4.84
N GLY A 79 -1.83 -1.70 4.86
CA GLY A 79 -0.94 -1.71 6.02
C GLY A 79 -0.36 -0.33 6.36
N LEU A 80 -0.04 0.45 5.32
CA LEU A 80 0.41 1.84 5.48
C LEU A 80 -0.75 2.73 5.98
N GLY A 81 -1.95 2.58 5.42
CA GLY A 81 -3.15 3.33 5.83
C GLY A 81 -3.54 3.06 7.29
N GLY A 82 -3.60 1.78 7.69
CA GLY A 82 -3.90 1.42 9.07
C GLY A 82 -2.85 1.94 10.07
N THR A 83 -1.59 2.06 9.65
CA THR A 83 -0.53 2.68 10.47
C THR A 83 -0.75 4.19 10.62
N SER A 84 -1.18 4.88 9.55
CA SER A 84 -1.51 6.32 9.59
C SER A 84 -2.63 6.63 10.59
N ASP A 85 -3.74 5.89 10.52
CA ASP A 85 -4.90 6.03 11.42
C ASP A 85 -4.54 5.83 12.89
N ASN A 86 -3.74 4.79 13.17
CA ASN A 86 -3.26 4.51 14.53
C ASN A 86 -2.38 5.65 15.06
N TYR A 87 -1.55 6.24 14.19
CA TYR A 87 -0.68 7.35 14.55
C TYR A 87 -1.47 8.62 14.89
N GLN A 88 -2.43 9.00 14.03
CA GLN A 88 -3.28 10.18 14.28
C GLN A 88 -4.04 10.07 15.61
N ARG A 89 -4.59 8.88 15.92
CA ARG A 89 -5.26 8.64 17.22
C ARG A 89 -4.31 8.78 18.41
N ALA A 90 -3.09 8.25 18.30
CA ALA A 90 -2.09 8.34 19.36
C ALA A 90 -1.66 9.79 19.63
N GLU A 91 -1.45 10.58 18.58
CA GLU A 91 -1.10 12.01 18.70
C GLU A 91 -2.25 12.81 19.34
N HIS A 92 -3.49 12.60 18.90
CA HIS A 92 -4.66 13.27 19.47
C HIS A 92 -4.83 12.95 20.97
N ALA A 93 -4.60 11.70 21.36
CA ALA A 93 -4.63 11.27 22.77
C ALA A 93 -3.48 11.89 23.58
N ALA A 94 -2.27 11.97 23.01
CA ALA A 94 -1.12 12.61 23.65
C ALA A 94 -1.37 14.11 23.88
N GLN A 95 -1.87 14.83 22.88
CA GLN A 95 -2.24 16.26 23.00
C GLN A 95 -3.31 16.50 24.06
N ALA A 96 -4.35 15.65 24.10
CA ALA A 96 -5.40 15.73 25.11
C ALA A 96 -4.86 15.51 26.54
N ASN A 97 -3.87 14.63 26.70
CA ASN A 97 -3.21 14.39 27.99
C ASN A 97 -2.31 15.55 28.40
N VAL A 98 -1.51 16.11 27.48
CA VAL A 98 -0.65 17.28 27.76
C VAL A 98 -1.49 18.49 28.18
N SER A 99 -2.63 18.72 27.53
CA SER A 99 -3.58 19.79 27.87
C SER A 99 -4.11 19.70 29.30
N ARG A 100 -4.23 18.48 29.86
CA ARG A 100 -4.68 18.25 31.25
C ARG A 100 -3.58 18.45 32.28
N ILE A 101 -2.32 18.31 31.90
CA ILE A 101 -1.16 18.50 32.80
C ILE A 101 -0.82 20.00 32.93
N ALA A 102 -1.24 20.83 31.97
CA ALA A 102 -0.80 22.21 31.82
C ALA A 102 -1.50 23.28 32.70
N LEU A 103 -2.41 22.98 33.64
CA LEU A 103 -3.02 24.01 34.50
C LEU A 103 -3.24 23.51 35.95
N PRO A 104 -2.70 24.23 36.97
CA PRO A 104 -3.34 25.45 37.48
C PRO A 104 -2.42 26.70 37.58
N PRO A 105 -2.99 27.92 37.55
CA PRO A 105 -2.23 29.18 37.74
C PRO A 105 -1.69 29.33 39.18
N ALA A 106 -0.48 29.89 39.28
CA ALA A 106 0.17 30.23 40.55
C ALA A 106 -0.73 31.16 41.38
N ARG A 107 -1.14 30.71 42.58
CA ARG A 107 -1.76 31.59 43.56
C ARG A 107 -0.64 32.41 44.21
N LEU A 108 -0.48 33.65 43.78
CA LEU A 108 0.15 34.70 44.58
C LEU A 108 -0.90 35.16 45.59
N ASN A 109 -0.73 34.80 46.87
CA ASN A 109 -1.22 35.50 48.07
C ASN A 109 -0.69 34.78 49.31
#